data_AF-A0A1B9F3Y3-F1
#
_entry.id   AF-A0A1B9F3Y3-F1
#
_cell.length_a   1.000
_cell.length_b   1.000
_cell.length_c   1.000
_cell.angle_alpha   90.00
_cell.angle_beta   90.00
_cell.angle_gamma   90.00
#
_symmetry.space_group_name_H-M   'P 1'
#
loop_
_entity.id
_entity.type
_entity.pdbx_description
1 polymer ?
#
loop_
_entity_poly.entity_id
_entity_poly.type
_entity_poly.pdbx_seq_one_letter_code
_entity_poly.pdbx_strand_id
1 'polypeptide(L)' 'MKVRIIHLEKCNSTSATEQALSRVAEEMGITVDMEDIVIHNMDDAQKYRHIGSPTVQINDLDIDQAAREITQFGLT' A
#
# COMPACT_ATOMS: atom_id res chain seq x y z
N MET A 1 12.38 -0.95 7.80
CA MET A 1 10.94 -1.07 8.13
C MET A 1 10.19 -1.48 6.88
N LYS A 2 9.28 -2.46 6.94
CA LYS A 2 8.62 -2.97 5.73
C LYS A 2 7.47 -2.04 5.34
N VAL A 3 7.48 -1.58 4.10
CA VAL A 3 6.46 -0.72 3.50
C VAL A 3 5.95 -1.42 2.24
N ARG A 4 4.64 -1.64 2.14
CA ARG A 4 4.02 -2.21 0.95
C ARG A 4 3.14 -1.18 0.29
N ILE A 5 3.27 -1.04 -1.02
CA ILE A 5 2.37 -0.23 -1.86
C ILE A 5 1.59 -1.20 -2.71
N ILE A 6 0.28 -1.24 -2.49
CA ILE A 6 -0.60 -2.25 -3.06
C ILE A 6 -1.55 -1.53 -4.02
N HIS A 7 -1.57 -1.94 -5.28
CA HIS A 7 -2.37 -1.25 -6.29
C HIS A 7 -2.77 -2.16 -7.46
N LEU A 8 -3.72 -1.71 -8.26
CA LEU A 8 -4.04 -2.28 -9.56
C LEU A 8 -3.02 -1.82 -10.62
N GLU A 9 -2.79 -2.64 -11.66
CA GLU A 9 -1.79 -2.36 -12.72
C GLU A 9 -1.84 -0.95 -13.33
N LYS A 10 -3.02 -0.30 -13.34
CA LYS A 10 -3.24 1.01 -13.97
C LYS A 10 -3.58 2.11 -12.96
N CYS A 11 -3.00 2.07 -11.77
CA CYS A 11 -3.15 3.16 -10.81
C CYS A 11 -2.22 4.33 -11.14
N ASN A 12 -2.80 5.47 -11.54
CA ASN A 12 -2.04 6.68 -11.86
C ASN A 12 -1.30 7.28 -10.64
N SER A 13 -1.74 6.93 -9.43
CA SER A 13 -1.26 7.53 -8.18
C SER A 13 -0.13 6.74 -7.50
N THR A 14 0.24 5.55 -8.00
CA THR A 14 1.30 4.72 -7.39
C THR A 14 2.64 5.45 -7.34
N SER A 15 3.08 5.99 -8.47
CA SER A 15 4.37 6.70 -8.55
C SER A 15 4.43 7.94 -7.64
N ALA A 16 3.32 8.66 -7.49
CA ALA A 16 3.25 9.80 -6.57
C ALA A 16 3.35 9.34 -5.11
N THR A 17 2.78 8.17 -4.79
CA THR A 17 2.80 7.57 -3.45
C THR A 17 4.20 7.08 -3.08
N GLU A 18 4.89 6.40 -3.99
CA GLU A 18 6.30 5.99 -3.82
C GLU A 18 7.23 7.17 -3.52
N GLN A 19 7.08 8.26 -4.29
CA GLN A 19 7.87 9.48 -4.10
C GLN A 19 7.61 10.12 -2.73
N ALA A 20 6.34 10.18 -2.30
CA ALA A 20 5.98 10.70 -0.99
C ALA A 20 6.58 9.85 0.14
N LEU A 21 6.52 8.51 0.04
CA LEU A 21 7.09 7.60 1.03
C LEU A 21 8.61 7.71 1.12
N SER A 22 9.29 7.75 -0.03
CA SER A 22 10.74 7.92 -0.10
C SER A 22 11.18 9.22 0.57
N ARG A 23 10.50 10.32 0.23
CA ARG A 23 10.76 11.64 0.81
C ARG A 23 10.58 11.65 2.33
N VAL A 24 9.48 11.10 2.83
CA VAL A 24 9.22 11.04 4.28
C VAL A 24 10.28 10.17 4.99
N ALA A 25 10.69 9.05 4.39
CA ALA A 25 11.74 8.21 4.96
C ALA A 25 13.08 8.94 5.05
N GLU A 26 13.45 9.70 4.02
CA GLU A 26 14.63 10.57 4.01
C GLU A 26 14.53 11.68 5.07
N GLU A 27 13.41 12.40 5.14
CA GLU A 27 13.17 13.46 6.12
C GLU A 27 13.26 12.93 7.57
N MET A 28 12.84 11.70 7.81
CA MET A 28 12.93 11.03 9.11
C MET A 28 14.28 10.36 9.37
N GLY A 29 15.16 10.26 8.38
CA GLY A 29 16.44 9.56 8.47
C GLY A 29 16.31 8.06 8.73
N ILE A 30 15.24 7.44 8.25
CA ILE A 30 14.94 6.02 8.46
C ILE A 30 15.08 5.21 7.18
N THR A 31 15.49 3.95 7.32
CA THR A 31 15.53 3.02 6.19
C THR A 31 14.22 2.24 6.08
N VAL A 32 13.57 2.35 4.92
CA VAL A 32 12.38 1.58 4.56
C VAL A 32 12.73 0.56 3.49
N ASP A 33 12.11 -0.61 3.60
CA ASP A 33 12.13 -1.66 2.59
C ASP A 33 10.79 -1.61 1.88
N MET A 34 10.79 -1.02 0.67
CA MET A 34 9.58 -0.78 -0.12
C MET A 34 9.34 -1.92 -1.08
N GLU A 35 8.17 -2.53 -0.98
CA GLU A 35 7.71 -3.61 -1.83
C GLU A 35 6.46 -3.16 -2.60
N ASP A 36 6.51 -3.26 -3.92
CA ASP A 36 5.41 -2.98 -4.82
C ASP A 36 4.59 -4.25 -5.06
N ILE A 37 3.29 -4.21 -4.78
CA ILE A 37 2.37 -5.33 -4.90
C ILE A 37 1.25 -4.97 -5.87
N VAL A 38 1.26 -5.63 -7.02
CA VAL A 38 0.19 -5.52 -8.01
C VAL A 38 -0.90 -6.55 -7.72
N ILE A 39 -2.13 -6.07 -7.62
CA ILE A 39 -3.34 -6.90 -7.42
C ILE A 39 -3.92 -7.26 -8.78
N HIS A 40 -4.07 -8.57 -9.05
CA HIS A 40 -4.61 -9.05 -10.33
C HIS A 40 -6.01 -9.66 -10.19
N ASN A 41 -6.37 -10.16 -9.01
CA ASN A 41 -7.62 -10.89 -8.77
C ASN A 41 -8.17 -10.67 -7.35
N MET A 42 -9.34 -11.24 -7.07
CA MET A 42 -9.99 -11.13 -5.76
C MET A 42 -9.23 -11.83 -4.64
N ASP A 43 -8.54 -12.94 -4.92
CA ASP A 43 -7.72 -13.63 -3.92
C ASP A 43 -6.54 -12.76 -3.49
N ASP A 44 -5.88 -12.07 -4.43
CA ASP A 44 -4.85 -11.08 -4.15
C ASP A 44 -5.41 -9.94 -3.29
N ALA A 45 -6.59 -9.41 -3.67
CA ALA A 45 -7.23 -8.32 -2.94
C ALA A 45 -7.53 -8.71 -1.49
N GLN A 46 -7.97 -9.95 -1.23
CA GLN A 46 -8.18 -10.46 0.13
C GLN A 46 -6.87 -10.70 0.87
N LYS A 47 -5.91 -11.37 0.23
CA LYS A 47 -4.59 -11.70 0.80
C LYS A 47 -3.85 -10.44 1.26
N TYR A 48 -3.89 -9.40 0.43
CA TYR A 48 -3.20 -8.15 0.69
C TYR A 48 -4.10 -7.08 1.31
N ARG A 49 -5.37 -7.38 1.61
CA ARG A 49 -6.34 -6.46 2.20
C ARG A 49 -6.46 -5.15 1.40
N HIS A 50 -6.52 -5.26 0.08
CA HIS A 50 -6.64 -4.12 -0.82
C HIS A 50 -8.04 -3.50 -0.72
N ILE A 51 -8.08 -2.27 -0.17
CA ILE A 51 -9.31 -1.48 -0.02
C ILE A 51 -9.47 -0.42 -1.12
N GLY A 52 -8.41 -0.14 -1.86
CA GLY A 52 -8.38 0.83 -2.95
C GLY A 52 -6.96 1.08 -3.46
N SER A 53 -6.84 1.63 -4.66
CA SER A 53 -5.53 1.87 -5.29
C SER A 53 -5.08 3.33 -5.18
N PRO A 54 -3.91 3.62 -4.59
CA PRO A 54 -3.00 2.72 -3.88
C PRO A 54 -3.40 2.56 -2.40
N THR A 55 -3.15 1.38 -1.85
CA THR A 55 -3.21 1.08 -0.40
C THR A 55 -1.77 1.00 0.11
N VAL A 56 -1.45 1.65 1.22
CA VAL A 56 -0.11 1.62 1.81
C VAL A 56 -0.14 0.90 3.15
N GLN A 57 0.75 -0.07 3.34
CA GLN A 57 0.87 -0.82 4.60
C GLN A 57 2.28 -0.70 5.18
N ILE A 58 2.37 -0.51 6.50
CA ILE A 58 3.61 -0.47 7.27
C ILE A 58 3.59 -1.66 8.23
N ASN A 59 4.58 -2.55 8.12
CA ASN A 59 4.65 -3.77 8.92
C ASN A 59 3.31 -4.53 8.93
N ASP A 60 2.74 -4.72 7.75
CA ASP A 60 1.51 -5.47 7.49
C ASP A 60 0.20 -4.83 7.99
N LEU A 61 0.26 -3.58 8.46
CA LEU A 61 -0.91 -2.79 8.87
C LEU A 61 -1.11 -1.60 7.95
N ASP A 62 -2.36 -1.29 7.62
CA ASP A 62 -2.69 -0.08 6.87
C ASP A 62 -2.21 1.19 7.61
N ILE A 63 -1.73 2.18 6.85
CA ILE A 63 -1.35 3.49 7.39
C ILE A 63 -2.55 4.23 7.99
N ASP A 64 -3.74 4.05 7.42
CA ASP A 64 -4.99 4.55 7.96
C ASP A 64 -5.50 3.58 9.04
N GLN A 65 -5.67 4.08 10.26
CA GLN A 65 -6.14 3.27 11.37
C GLN A 65 -7.58 2.77 11.16
N ALA A 66 -8.43 3.58 10.51
CA ALA A 66 -9.81 3.18 10.22
C ALA A 66 -9.86 2.06 9.18
N ALA A 67 -8.93 2.05 8.22
CA ALA A 67 -8.83 0.99 7.21
C ALA A 67 -8.52 -0.40 7.80
N ARG A 68 -7.95 -0.46 9.01
CA ARG A 68 -7.60 -1.74 9.67
C ARG A 68 -8.83 -2.54 10.06
N GLU A 69 -9.96 -1.88 10.31
CA GLU A 69 -11.22 -2.53 10.67
C GLU A 69 -12.04 -2.95 9.44
N ILE A 70 -11.68 -2.49 8.25
CA ILE A 70 -12.35 -2.87 7.01
C ILE A 70 -12.11 -4.35 6.73
N THR A 71 -13.18 -5.06 6.37
CA THR A 71 -13.15 -6.48 5.97
C THR A 71 -13.62 -6.70 4.53
N GLN A 72 -14.01 -5.63 3.83
CA GLN A 72 -14.44 -5.68 2.44
C GLN A 72 -13.29 -5.23 1.55
N PHE A 73 -12.79 -6.16 0.74
CA PHE A 73 -11.66 -5.96 -0.17
C PHE A 73 -12.10 -6.23 -1.60
N GLY A 74 -11.48 -5.58 -2.57
CA GLY A 74 -11.89 -5.73 -3.96
C GLY A 74 -10.98 -5.08 -4.98
N LEU A 75 -11.36 -5.24 -6.24
CA LEU A 75 -10.72 -4.65 -7.41
C LEU A 75 -11.49 -3.37 -7.77
N THR A 76 -11.16 -2.26 -7.10
CA THR A 76 -11.81 -0.95 -7.31
C THR A 76 -10.80 0.12 -7.63
#